data_AF-A0A7V9CUT3-F1
#
_entry.id   AF-A0A7V9CUT3-F1
#
_cell.length_a   1.000
_cell.length_b   1.000
_cell.length_c   1.000
_cell.angle_alpha   90.00
_cell.angle_beta   90.00
_cell.angle_gamma   90.00
#
_symmetry.space_group_name_H-M   'P 1'
#
loop_
_entity.id
_entity.type
_entity.pdbx_description
1 polymer ?
#
loop_
_entity_poly.entity_id
_entity_poly.type
_entity_poly.pdbx_seq_one_letter_code
_entity_poly.pdbx_strand_id
1 'polypeptide(L)'
;MNSGPTATELRFEPPGPGSWELDAVHFPRPVTRYWAEMHPKAFIRGFSEFTRFYGMLLDTMAYEYVNGFAYSSVRPVAEDEVPRRFQRAEEVFERKLWREQLRDWDETFKPSSIEIHRELQSVEPDELSDEELVAYLTRCRDHHAEMIYQHMRFTGGAMLPTGDLLAHVGDWTDLSPA
;
A
#
# COMPACT_ATOMS: atom_id res chain seq x y z
N MET A 1 4.76 39.40 32.86
CA MET A 1 5.07 39.19 31.42
C MET A 1 4.77 37.73 31.13
N ASN A 2 3.68 37.45 30.41
CA ASN A 2 3.16 36.10 30.21
C ASN A 2 3.53 35.67 28.79
N SER A 3 4.74 35.12 28.61
CA SER A 3 5.15 34.52 27.35
C SER A 3 4.62 33.08 27.30
N GLY A 4 3.35 32.93 26.93
CA GLY A 4 2.82 31.62 26.55
C GLY A 4 3.53 31.11 25.29
N PRO A 5 3.69 29.78 25.11
CA PRO A 5 4.33 29.24 23.91
C PRO A 5 3.52 29.68 22.68
N THR A 6 4.15 30.44 21.79
CA THR A 6 3.64 30.70 20.45
C THR A 6 3.42 29.34 19.77
N ALA A 7 2.17 28.99 19.53
CA ALA A 7 1.84 27.86 18.68
C ALA A 7 2.53 28.08 17.33
N THR A 8 3.48 27.21 16.99
CA THR A 8 4.09 27.22 15.66
C THR A 8 2.96 27.01 14.65
N GLU A 9 2.75 28.01 13.78
CA GLU A 9 1.70 27.96 12.77
C GLU A 9 1.94 26.77 11.83
N LEU A 10 1.01 25.82 11.80
CA LEU A 10 1.09 24.67 10.91
C LEU A 10 0.74 25.10 9.48
N ARG A 11 1.61 24.77 8.53
CA ARG A 11 1.37 25.01 7.10
C ARG A 11 0.96 23.73 6.41
N PHE A 12 -0.05 23.81 5.55
CA PHE A 12 -0.55 22.70 4.76
C PHE A 12 -0.29 22.97 3.28
N GLU A 13 0.95 22.81 2.88
CA GLU A 13 1.37 22.95 1.48
C GLU A 13 1.08 21.65 0.73
N PRO A 14 0.58 21.71 -0.52
CA PRO A 14 0.40 20.53 -1.34
C PRO A 14 1.72 19.75 -1.47
N PRO A 15 1.72 18.42 -1.27
CA PRO A 15 2.96 17.62 -1.33
C PRO A 15 3.65 17.63 -2.69
N GLY A 16 2.92 17.95 -3.76
CA GLY A 16 3.43 18.02 -5.12
C GLY A 16 2.35 18.44 -6.12
N PRO A 17 2.64 18.40 -7.43
CA PRO A 17 1.69 18.83 -8.45
C PRO A 17 0.46 17.92 -8.55
N GLY A 18 -0.62 18.48 -9.09
CA GLY A 18 -1.92 17.83 -9.25
C GLY A 18 -2.79 17.91 -8.00
N SER A 19 -3.91 17.21 -8.04
CA SER A 19 -4.85 17.15 -6.91
C SER A 19 -4.39 16.14 -5.85
N TRP A 20 -4.55 16.54 -4.59
CA TRP A 20 -4.31 15.71 -3.41
C TRP A 20 -5.55 15.73 -2.54
N GLU A 21 -6.00 14.55 -2.12
CA GLU A 21 -7.21 14.39 -1.32
C GLU A 21 -6.85 13.89 0.08
N LEU A 22 -7.47 14.47 1.11
CA LEU A 22 -7.30 14.02 2.48
C LEU A 22 -7.98 12.66 2.67
N ASP A 23 -7.22 11.64 3.05
CA ASP A 23 -7.75 10.31 3.33
C ASP A 23 -8.16 10.15 4.80
N ALA A 24 -9.29 10.75 5.14
CA ALA A 24 -9.88 10.62 6.46
C ALA A 24 -10.56 9.25 6.70
N VAL A 25 -10.74 8.43 5.65
CA VAL A 25 -11.37 7.11 5.75
C VAL A 25 -10.40 6.11 6.38
N HIS A 26 -9.15 6.08 5.91
CA HIS A 26 -8.14 5.20 6.49
C HIS A 26 -7.35 5.86 7.63
N PHE A 27 -7.13 7.19 7.55
CA PHE A 27 -6.34 7.94 8.53
C PHE A 27 -7.13 9.14 9.07
N PRO A 28 -8.12 8.93 9.95
CA PRO A 28 -8.98 10.00 10.46
C PRO A 28 -8.25 11.01 11.37
N ARG A 29 -6.99 10.73 11.74
CA ARG A 29 -6.16 11.56 12.62
C ARG A 29 -4.70 11.54 12.14
N PRO A 30 -3.88 12.51 12.55
CA PRO A 30 -2.46 12.52 12.23
C PRO A 30 -1.77 11.21 12.61
N VAL A 31 -1.03 10.65 11.65
CA VAL A 31 -0.19 9.47 11.86
C VAL A 31 1.10 9.84 12.61
N THR A 32 1.79 8.82 13.12
CA THR A 32 3.11 9.02 13.73
C THR A 32 4.15 9.35 12.68
N ARG A 33 5.23 10.01 13.10
CA ARG A 33 6.39 10.27 12.23
C ARG A 33 6.96 8.97 11.63
N TYR A 34 7.03 7.91 12.42
CA TYR A 34 7.44 6.57 11.98
C TYR A 34 6.65 6.10 10.75
N TRP A 35 5.31 6.21 10.79
CA TRP A 35 4.46 5.80 9.68
C TRP A 35 4.67 6.69 8.45
N ALA A 36 4.69 8.01 8.65
CA ALA A 36 4.87 8.98 7.57
C ALA A 36 6.19 8.78 6.80
N GLU A 37 7.26 8.36 7.48
CA GLU A 37 8.57 8.09 6.85
C GLU A 37 8.63 6.72 6.17
N MET A 38 8.01 5.69 6.75
CA MET A 38 8.11 4.31 6.29
C MET A 38 7.12 3.98 5.15
N HIS A 39 5.88 4.45 5.26
CA HIS A 39 4.76 4.01 4.42
C HIS A 39 4.87 4.39 2.92
N PRO A 40 5.13 5.66 2.53
CA PRO A 40 4.93 6.12 1.15
C PRO A 40 5.63 5.26 0.08
N LYS A 41 6.93 5.00 0.27
CA LYS A 41 7.75 4.30 -0.72
C LYS A 41 7.31 2.84 -0.91
N ALA A 42 7.07 2.13 0.20
CA ALA A 42 6.62 0.76 0.17
C ALA A 42 5.23 0.62 -0.47
N PHE A 43 4.32 1.52 -0.09
CA PHE A 43 2.98 1.58 -0.66
C PHE A 43 3.02 1.80 -2.17
N ILE A 44 3.71 2.86 -2.63
CA ILE A 44 3.80 3.21 -4.05
C ILE A 44 4.36 2.05 -4.87
N ARG A 45 5.44 1.42 -4.38
CA ARG A 45 6.03 0.24 -5.04
C ARG A 45 5.00 -0.88 -5.21
N GLY A 46 4.33 -1.27 -4.13
CA GLY A 46 3.38 -2.39 -4.15
C GLY A 46 2.15 -2.07 -5.00
N PHE A 47 1.63 -0.85 -4.89
CA PHE A 47 0.46 -0.41 -5.64
C PHE A 47 0.74 -0.32 -7.14
N SER A 48 1.91 0.20 -7.54
CA SER A 48 2.33 0.23 -8.95
C SER A 48 2.53 -1.16 -9.55
N GLU A 49 3.05 -2.11 -8.78
CA GLU A 49 3.14 -3.50 -9.24
C GLU A 49 1.76 -4.14 -9.36
N PHE A 50 0.87 -3.89 -8.40
CA PHE A 50 -0.52 -4.33 -8.43
C PHE A 50 -1.27 -3.81 -9.67
N THR A 51 -1.28 -2.50 -9.91
CA THR A 51 -2.01 -1.90 -11.04
C THR A 51 -1.46 -2.39 -12.38
N ARG A 52 -0.14 -2.55 -12.50
CA ARG A 52 0.52 -3.09 -13.69
C ARG A 52 0.20 -4.57 -13.91
N PHE A 53 0.25 -5.38 -12.86
CA PHE A 53 -0.01 -6.81 -12.94
C PHE A 53 -1.42 -7.09 -13.47
N TYR A 54 -2.40 -6.26 -13.06
CA TYR A 54 -3.80 -6.41 -13.43
C TYR A 54 -4.24 -5.58 -14.65
N GLY A 55 -3.32 -4.88 -15.33
CA GLY A 55 -3.64 -4.11 -16.53
C GLY A 55 -4.54 -2.89 -16.27
N MET A 56 -4.52 -2.34 -15.06
CA MET A 56 -5.29 -1.15 -14.71
C MET A 56 -4.73 0.10 -15.42
N LEU A 57 -5.61 1.06 -15.71
CA LEU A 57 -5.27 2.37 -16.29
C LEU A 57 -4.76 3.38 -15.24
N LEU A 58 -4.34 2.88 -14.09
CA LEU A 58 -3.67 3.64 -13.04
C LEU A 58 -2.19 3.24 -13.06
N ASP A 59 -1.29 4.22 -13.03
CA ASP A 59 0.12 3.94 -12.80
C ASP A 59 0.37 3.66 -11.32
N THR A 60 -0.10 4.56 -10.45
CA THR A 60 0.06 4.41 -9.01
C THR A 60 -0.95 5.23 -8.21
N MET A 61 -0.91 5.09 -6.89
CA MET A 61 -1.49 6.02 -5.93
C MET A 61 -0.38 6.47 -4.99
N ALA A 62 -0.07 7.77 -5.02
CA ALA A 62 0.91 8.37 -4.13
C ALA A 62 0.26 8.69 -2.79
N TYR A 63 0.99 8.49 -1.70
CA TYR A 63 0.64 8.97 -0.36
C TYR A 63 1.73 9.90 0.14
N GLU A 64 1.34 11.04 0.68
CA GLU A 64 2.23 11.98 1.35
C GLU A 64 1.55 12.49 2.63
N TYR A 65 2.36 12.85 3.62
CA TYR A 65 1.85 13.19 4.96
C TYR A 65 2.21 14.63 5.33
N VAL A 66 1.21 15.51 5.37
CA VAL A 66 1.40 16.92 5.72
C VAL A 66 0.94 17.14 7.16
N ASN A 67 1.89 17.45 8.06
CA ASN A 67 1.66 17.50 9.51
C ASN A 67 1.03 16.22 10.08
N GLY A 68 1.39 15.07 9.49
CA GLY A 68 0.85 13.75 9.85
C GLY A 68 -0.51 13.43 9.23
N PHE A 69 -1.20 14.35 8.56
CA PHE A 69 -2.43 14.05 7.84
C PHE A 69 -2.12 13.40 6.49
N ALA A 70 -2.78 12.29 6.19
CA ALA A 70 -2.55 11.51 4.98
C ALA A 70 -3.26 12.13 3.78
N TYR A 71 -2.51 12.47 2.75
CA TYR A 71 -3.04 12.90 1.47
C TYR A 71 -2.68 11.89 0.40
N SER A 72 -3.64 11.54 -0.43
CA SER A 72 -3.43 10.63 -1.56
C SER A 72 -3.63 11.33 -2.89
N SER A 73 -2.98 10.80 -3.92
CA SER A 73 -3.12 11.28 -5.30
C SER A 73 -2.99 10.10 -6.25
N VAL A 74 -4.08 9.81 -6.97
CA VAL A 74 -4.09 8.78 -8.01
C VAL A 74 -3.40 9.31 -9.26
N ARG A 75 -2.49 8.52 -9.81
CA ARG A 75 -1.73 8.86 -11.01
C ARG A 75 -2.22 7.97 -12.18
N PRO A 76 -2.73 8.55 -13.28
CA PRO A 76 -3.11 7.78 -14.45
C PRO A 76 -1.87 7.17 -15.11
N VAL A 77 -2.09 6.11 -15.87
CA VAL A 77 -1.05 5.55 -16.74
C VAL A 77 -0.69 6.52 -17.87
N ALA A 78 0.56 6.48 -18.35
CA ALA A 78 0.95 7.20 -19.56
C ALA A 78 0.18 6.66 -20.78
N GLU A 79 -0.16 7.54 -21.73
CA GLU A 79 -1.02 7.23 -22.88
C GLU A 79 -0.45 6.10 -23.75
N ASP A 80 0.87 6.04 -23.92
CA ASP A 80 1.57 5.02 -24.69
C ASP A 80 1.57 3.62 -24.04
N GLU A 81 1.36 3.53 -22.73
CA GLU A 81 1.21 2.24 -22.05
C GLU A 81 -0.23 1.67 -22.15
N VAL A 82 -1.24 2.49 -22.47
CA VAL A 82 -2.66 2.10 -22.47
C VAL A 82 -2.93 0.82 -23.29
N PRO A 83 -2.43 0.67 -24.53
CA PRO A 83 -2.66 -0.55 -25.30
C PRO A 83 -2.13 -1.81 -24.61
N ARG A 84 -0.96 -1.71 -23.95
CA ARG A 84 -0.35 -2.82 -23.21
C ARG A 84 -1.15 -3.14 -21.94
N ARG A 85 -1.70 -2.12 -21.27
CA ARG A 85 -2.57 -2.32 -20.09
C ARG A 85 -3.83 -3.10 -20.46
N PHE A 86 -4.49 -2.76 -21.58
CA PHE A 86 -5.65 -3.52 -22.07
C PHE A 86 -5.32 -4.97 -22.41
N GLN A 87 -4.25 -5.21 -23.17
CA GLN A 87 -3.80 -6.57 -23.47
C GLN A 87 -3.55 -7.39 -22.18
N ARG A 88 -2.94 -6.76 -21.17
CA ARG A 88 -2.69 -7.41 -19.89
C ARG A 88 -3.99 -7.71 -19.13
N ALA A 89 -4.96 -6.82 -19.16
CA ALA A 89 -6.26 -7.04 -18.53
C ALA A 89 -7.00 -8.22 -19.19
N GLU A 90 -6.98 -8.33 -20.52
CA GLU A 90 -7.55 -9.49 -21.23
C GLU A 90 -6.92 -10.80 -20.77
N GLU A 91 -5.58 -10.84 -20.72
CA GLU A 91 -4.81 -12.01 -20.25
C GLU A 91 -5.17 -12.39 -18.79
N VAL A 92 -5.32 -11.39 -17.91
CA VAL A 92 -5.69 -11.58 -16.50
C VAL A 92 -6.98 -12.39 -16.38
N PHE A 93 -8.01 -12.02 -17.15
CA PHE A 93 -9.32 -12.69 -17.10
C PHE A 93 -9.31 -14.04 -17.83
N GLU A 94 -8.68 -14.11 -19.01
CA GLU A 94 -8.57 -15.36 -19.78
C GLU A 94 -7.89 -16.46 -18.95
N ARG A 95 -6.77 -16.12 -18.31
CA ARG A 95 -5.93 -17.07 -17.57
C ARG A 95 -6.22 -17.11 -16.07
N LYS A 96 -7.05 -16.21 -15.56
CA LYS A 96 -7.38 -16.08 -14.13
C LYS A 96 -6.13 -15.90 -13.28
N LEU A 97 -5.30 -14.94 -13.66
CA LEU A 97 -3.93 -14.76 -13.11
C LEU A 97 -3.89 -14.49 -11.60
N TRP A 98 -5.00 -14.08 -10.98
CA TRP A 98 -5.12 -14.02 -9.51
C TRP A 98 -4.85 -15.37 -8.83
N ARG A 99 -5.10 -16.49 -9.51
CA ARG A 99 -4.78 -17.83 -8.99
C ARG A 99 -3.28 -18.14 -9.03
N GLU A 100 -2.57 -17.62 -10.02
CA GLU A 100 -1.10 -17.67 -10.06
C GLU A 100 -0.52 -16.83 -8.93
N GLN A 101 -1.04 -15.62 -8.73
CA GLN A 101 -0.64 -14.74 -7.64
C GLN A 101 -0.95 -15.36 -6.26
N LEU A 102 -2.07 -16.06 -6.08
CA LEU A 102 -2.38 -16.77 -4.84
C LEU A 102 -1.39 -17.90 -4.54
N ARG A 103 -0.95 -18.65 -5.57
CA ARG A 103 0.10 -19.68 -5.39
C ARG A 103 1.42 -19.05 -4.98
N ASP A 104 1.85 -17.99 -5.65
CA ASP A 104 3.09 -17.26 -5.30
C ASP A 104 3.03 -16.74 -3.85
N TRP A 105 1.87 -16.23 -3.43
CA TRP A 105 1.62 -15.85 -2.04
C TRP A 105 1.80 -17.03 -1.07
N ASP A 106 1.07 -18.13 -1.29
CA ASP A 106 1.04 -19.27 -0.37
C ASP A 106 2.36 -20.06 -0.33
N GLU A 107 3.05 -20.16 -1.46
CA GLU A 107 4.26 -20.98 -1.60
C GLU A 107 5.55 -20.21 -1.31
N THR A 108 5.57 -18.89 -1.51
CA THR A 108 6.80 -18.08 -1.43
C THR A 108 6.70 -16.96 -0.40
N PHE A 109 5.81 -16.00 -0.63
CA PHE A 109 5.83 -14.73 0.10
C PHE A 109 5.35 -14.84 1.55
N LYS A 110 4.25 -15.56 1.79
CA LYS A 110 3.71 -15.76 3.13
C LYS A 110 4.64 -16.62 4.00
N PRO A 111 5.15 -17.78 3.56
CA PRO A 111 6.12 -18.55 4.34
C PRO A 111 7.37 -17.75 4.71
N SER A 112 7.97 -17.04 3.74
CA SER A 112 9.16 -16.21 3.98
C SER A 112 8.88 -15.08 4.98
N SER A 113 7.73 -14.41 4.86
CA SER A 113 7.35 -13.36 5.81
C SER A 113 7.14 -13.93 7.22
N ILE A 114 6.55 -15.12 7.36
CA ILE A 114 6.38 -15.78 8.66
C ILE A 114 7.72 -16.15 9.28
N GLU A 115 8.68 -16.64 8.49
CA GLU A 115 10.04 -16.95 8.95
C GLU A 115 10.72 -15.70 9.51
N ILE A 116 10.76 -14.61 8.75
CA ILE A 116 11.38 -13.35 9.20
C ILE A 116 10.65 -12.77 10.42
N HIS A 117 9.31 -12.82 10.46
CA HIS A 117 8.56 -12.40 11.65
C HIS A 117 8.99 -13.19 12.90
N ARG A 118 9.17 -14.51 12.78
CA ARG A 118 9.63 -15.35 13.90
C ARG A 118 11.05 -15.00 14.33
N GLU A 119 11.95 -14.76 13.38
CA GLU A 119 13.33 -14.33 13.67
C GLU A 119 13.39 -12.96 14.35
N LEU A 120 12.50 -12.03 13.98
CA LEU A 120 12.38 -10.73 14.66
C LEU A 120 11.83 -10.92 16.08
N GLN A 121 10.79 -11.75 16.24
CA GLN A 121 10.13 -11.99 17.52
C GLN A 121 10.96 -12.81 18.52
N SER A 122 11.99 -13.54 18.06
CA SER A 122 12.86 -14.34 18.94
C SER A 122 14.00 -13.54 19.58
N VAL A 123 14.12 -12.25 19.29
CA VAL A 123 15.16 -11.37 19.87
C VAL A 123 14.68 -10.84 21.22
N GLU A 124 15.49 -11.01 22.27
CA GLU A 124 15.27 -10.42 23.60
C GLU A 124 15.85 -9.00 23.63
N PRO A 125 15.05 -7.93 23.50
CA PRO A 125 15.58 -6.58 23.28
C PRO A 125 16.28 -6.00 24.51
N ASP A 126 15.91 -6.47 25.71
CA ASP A 126 16.47 -6.01 26.98
C ASP A 126 17.92 -6.48 27.19
N GLU A 127 18.39 -7.47 26.43
CA GLU A 127 19.76 -7.99 26.49
C GLU A 127 20.68 -7.31 25.46
N LEU A 128 20.14 -6.50 24.55
CA LEU A 128 20.91 -5.83 23.50
C LEU A 128 21.64 -4.59 24.03
N SER A 129 22.83 -4.34 23.51
CA SER A 129 23.45 -3.01 23.61
C SER A 129 22.66 -1.97 22.81
N ASP A 130 22.89 -0.68 23.07
CA ASP A 130 22.23 0.40 22.34
C ASP A 130 22.45 0.31 20.81
N GLU A 131 23.66 -0.05 20.37
CA GLU A 131 23.99 -0.21 18.96
C GLU A 131 23.21 -1.38 18.33
N GLU A 132 23.14 -2.51 19.02
CA GLU A 132 22.39 -3.69 18.59
C GLU A 132 20.88 -3.42 18.57
N LEU A 133 20.36 -2.69 19.56
CA LEU A 133 18.95 -2.31 19.64
C LEU A 133 18.56 -1.40 18.46
N VAL A 134 19.41 -0.43 18.11
CA VAL A 134 19.19 0.43 16.93
C VAL A 134 19.17 -0.39 15.65
N ALA A 135 20.11 -1.32 15.48
CA ALA A 135 20.14 -2.21 14.33
C ALA A 135 18.88 -3.10 14.26
N TYR A 136 18.46 -3.67 15.40
CA TYR A 136 17.26 -4.49 15.51
C TYR A 136 15.99 -3.70 15.14
N LEU A 137 15.79 -2.51 15.72
CA LEU A 137 14.63 -1.66 15.43
C LEU A 137 14.61 -1.22 13.96
N THR A 138 15.78 -1.00 13.35
CA THR A 138 15.88 -0.71 11.91
C THR A 138 15.42 -1.91 11.08
N ARG A 139 15.84 -3.13 11.45
CA ARG A 139 15.39 -4.38 10.80
C ARG A 139 13.88 -4.56 10.91
N CYS A 140 13.30 -4.29 12.08
CA CYS A 140 11.85 -4.30 12.30
C CYS A 140 11.12 -3.30 11.40
N ARG A 141 11.62 -2.05 11.31
CA ARG A 141 11.03 -1.02 10.45
C ARG A 141 11.07 -1.43 8.98
N ASP A 142 12.21 -1.90 8.51
CA ASP A 142 12.39 -2.23 7.10
C ASP A 142 11.54 -3.46 6.73
N HIS A 143 11.41 -4.43 7.64
CA HIS A 143 10.50 -5.56 7.42
C HIS A 143 9.02 -5.14 7.43
N HIS A 144 8.62 -4.21 8.31
CA HIS A 144 7.27 -3.64 8.28
C HIS A 144 6.99 -2.92 6.95
N ALA A 145 7.96 -2.19 6.40
CA ALA A 145 7.85 -1.60 5.08
C ALA A 145 7.61 -2.66 4.00
N GLU A 146 8.32 -3.78 4.05
CA GLU A 146 8.07 -4.86 3.10
C GLU A 146 6.71 -5.54 3.28
N MET A 147 6.14 -5.55 4.49
CA MET A 147 4.75 -6.01 4.69
C MET A 147 3.74 -5.06 4.04
N ILE A 148 3.96 -3.74 4.09
CA ILE A 148 3.12 -2.76 3.38
C ILE A 148 3.20 -2.97 1.87
N TYR A 149 4.40 -3.15 1.34
CA TYR A 149 4.62 -3.45 -0.08
C TYR A 149 3.86 -4.72 -0.49
N GLN A 150 4.02 -5.82 0.26
CA GLN A 150 3.35 -7.09 -0.04
C GLN A 150 1.83 -6.96 0.04
N HIS A 151 1.32 -6.30 1.08
CA HIS A 151 -0.12 -6.05 1.23
C HIS A 151 -0.71 -5.39 -0.02
N MET A 152 -0.07 -4.31 -0.51
CA MET A 152 -0.51 -3.64 -1.72
C MET A 152 -0.35 -4.51 -2.97
N ARG A 153 0.80 -5.17 -3.13
CA ARG A 153 1.10 -6.03 -4.28
C ARG A 153 0.08 -7.15 -4.48
N PHE A 154 -0.37 -7.77 -3.38
CA PHE A 154 -1.25 -8.93 -3.39
C PHE A 154 -2.74 -8.60 -3.22
N THR A 155 -3.10 -7.36 -2.87
CA THR A 155 -4.49 -6.96 -2.58
C THR A 155 -5.46 -7.28 -3.73
N GLY A 156 -4.99 -7.11 -4.98
CA GLY A 156 -5.78 -7.40 -6.18
C GLY A 156 -6.24 -8.84 -6.30
N GLY A 157 -5.45 -9.80 -5.79
CA GLY A 157 -5.79 -11.22 -5.82
C GLY A 157 -7.02 -11.56 -4.99
N ALA A 158 -7.30 -10.79 -3.95
CA ALA A 158 -8.52 -10.91 -3.16
C ALA A 158 -9.67 -10.07 -3.73
N MET A 159 -9.39 -8.83 -4.18
CA MET A 159 -10.43 -7.90 -4.60
C MET A 159 -11.08 -8.26 -5.94
N LEU A 160 -10.29 -8.63 -6.96
CA LEU A 160 -10.81 -8.82 -8.31
C LEU A 160 -11.76 -10.01 -8.45
N PRO A 161 -11.48 -11.21 -7.90
CA PRO A 161 -12.40 -12.33 -8.01
C PRO A 161 -13.74 -12.06 -7.30
N THR A 162 -13.70 -11.33 -6.19
CA THR A 162 -14.91 -10.90 -5.49
C THR A 162 -15.69 -9.87 -6.31
N GLY A 163 -15.00 -8.87 -6.89
CA GLY A 163 -15.63 -7.90 -7.78
C GLY A 163 -16.25 -8.54 -9.03
N ASP A 164 -15.54 -9.49 -9.64
CA ASP A 164 -16.01 -10.25 -10.81
C ASP A 164 -17.27 -11.06 -10.48
N LEU A 165 -17.29 -11.74 -9.32
CA LEU A 165 -18.49 -12.42 -8.83
C LEU A 165 -19.66 -11.45 -8.66
N LEU A 166 -19.43 -10.30 -8.02
CA LEU A 166 -20.48 -9.30 -7.81
C LEU A 166 -21.03 -8.75 -9.13
N ALA A 167 -20.17 -8.52 -10.13
CA ALA A 167 -20.58 -8.10 -11.46
C ALA A 167 -21.48 -9.16 -12.13
N HIS A 168 -21.06 -10.42 -12.14
CA HIS A 168 -21.86 -11.52 -12.70
C HIS A 168 -23.19 -11.72 -11.97
N VAL A 169 -23.21 -11.57 -10.65
CA VAL A 169 -24.45 -11.62 -9.87
C VAL A 169 -25.40 -10.49 -10.28
N GLY A 170 -24.89 -9.29 -10.49
CA GLY A 170 -25.68 -8.18 -11.03
C GLY A 170 -26.31 -8.52 -12.38
N ASP A 171 -25.50 -9.04 -13.31
CA ASP A 171 -25.96 -9.44 -14.65
C ASP A 171 -26.99 -10.58 -14.61
N TRP A 172 -26.85 -11.55 -13.70
CA TRP A 172 -27.79 -12.67 -13.58
C TRP A 172 -29.12 -12.29 -12.94
N THR A 173 -29.13 -11.24 -12.12
CA THR A 173 -30.29 -10.88 -11.29
C THR A 173 -30.98 -9.59 -11.73
N ASP A 174 -30.37 -8.84 -12.66
CA ASP A 174 -30.76 -7.47 -13.03
C ASP A 174 -30.79 -6.49 -11.83
N LEU A 175 -30.09 -6.83 -10.73
CA LEU A 175 -29.98 -6.00 -9.53
C LEU A 175 -28.64 -5.27 -9.50
N SER A 176 -28.67 -3.98 -9.17
CA SER A 176 -27.45 -3.20 -8.91
C SER A 176 -26.72 -3.76 -7.68
N PRO A 177 -25.37 -3.75 -7.66
CA PRO A 177 -24.63 -3.86 -6.41
C PRO A 177 -25.13 -2.81 -5.42
N ALA A 178 -25.38 -3.23 -4.17
CA ALA A 178 -25.91 -2.39 -3.09
C ALA A 178 -24.92 -1.33 -2.62
#